data_AF-A0A2N7VBV7-F1
#
_entry.id   AF-A0A2N7VBV7-F1
#
_cell.length_a   1.000
_cell.length_b   1.000
_cell.length_c   1.000
_cell.angle_alpha   90.00
_cell.angle_beta   90.00
_cell.angle_gamma   90.00
#
_symmetry.space_group_name_H-M   'P 1'
#
loop_
_entity.id
_entity.type
_entity.pdbx_description
1 polymer ?
#
loop_
_entity_poly.entity_id
_entity_poly.type
_entity_poly.pdbx_seq_one_letter_code
_entity_poly.pdbx_strand_id
1 'polypeptide(L)'
;MKLKKRAVQPLNKRSQGGFLLWQMAIFVTLLTAVMAYAGQHYWRTTMNQNRDDRARLVGTTLGAINDATKTYTTTFFSEIQQGQSVTRNGYTLPAARLLTPTTADLNGLGFLSSKAVNPIVYNGQAIGFAIQITVDTSSGCTVPTCNLPFQVTATSPLIDPGTNQVDVRRATIAANTASPGNAGVSMPASLGGNPSVFVTQNGTQIGTNPGGVAGLISIRNGYDASGFFVFDRRDGSLPRTGDINMQDTAGVKHNINNAGTLNADNTVTGTLDVTGLAVEGSPCSHLGLIAANVDGKLLSCNGTVWGKATDMPSAHREVFTSARCPSPCQWTVPNGVKSALVTMAGGGGSGLGWRFANQYGTGSSGGFVFSAPVNLVAGETLTIVVGKGGTAYQPRVTATPVPNTPYFVYEAPLGDDGLSGYPGSPSQLISSNSQEGTNGVLLECDGGSGATAGGFDDPSGGGGVPVPGPQSSVWEFSGYPTHPTPDRMAAGPYARSNGPGACGYSDYGLGNFGNRAYAPNPGTPLASGAYQGALTPFGYGSGGSVSIFGCYVSTTQMGTCVFPDYGRDGVVMIDVLY
;
A
#
# COMPACT_ATOMS: atom_id res chain seq x y z
N MET A 1 -123.70 -44.55 40.73
CA MET A 1 -124.98 -44.01 41.27
C MET A 1 -124.97 -42.49 41.10
N LYS A 2 -125.87 -41.95 40.25
CA LYS A 2 -126.38 -40.56 40.16
C LYS A 2 -125.37 -39.38 40.20
N LEU A 3 -125.23 -38.65 39.08
CA LEU A 3 -125.74 -37.27 38.79
C LEU A 3 -124.49 -36.41 38.44
N LYS A 4 -124.46 -35.35 37.63
CA LYS A 4 -125.45 -34.47 36.99
C LYS A 4 -124.64 -33.65 35.95
N LYS A 5 -125.23 -33.34 34.79
CA LYS A 5 -124.74 -32.30 33.88
C LYS A 5 -124.72 -30.94 34.58
N ARG A 6 -123.72 -30.10 34.30
CA ARG A 6 -123.79 -28.65 34.50
C ARG A 6 -123.48 -27.96 33.18
N ALA A 7 -124.47 -27.21 32.69
CA ALA A 7 -124.40 -26.38 31.50
C ALA A 7 -123.75 -25.02 31.83
N VAL A 8 -123.01 -24.46 30.87
CA VAL A 8 -122.64 -23.05 30.80
C VAL A 8 -122.99 -22.57 29.38
N GLN A 9 -123.84 -21.55 29.29
CA GLN A 9 -124.23 -20.87 28.06
C GLN A 9 -123.12 -19.91 27.58
N PRO A 10 -123.05 -19.60 26.27
CA PRO A 10 -121.95 -18.85 25.66
C PRO A 10 -122.19 -17.33 25.67
N LEU A 11 -121.11 -16.54 25.73
CA LEU A 11 -121.16 -15.10 25.50
C LEU A 11 -120.03 -14.64 24.56
N ASN A 12 -120.47 -14.12 23.41
CA ASN A 12 -119.83 -13.23 22.44
C ASN A 12 -118.38 -13.49 22.00
N LYS A 13 -118.25 -14.29 20.94
CA LYS A 13 -117.07 -14.35 20.08
C LYS A 13 -117.13 -13.21 19.04
N ARG A 14 -116.32 -12.16 19.22
CA ARG A 14 -115.95 -11.25 18.12
C ARG A 14 -115.17 -12.08 17.08
N SER A 15 -115.68 -12.14 15.86
CA SER A 15 -115.02 -12.79 14.73
C SER A 15 -113.78 -11.97 14.31
N GLN A 16 -112.59 -12.41 14.71
CA GLN A 16 -111.38 -12.12 13.95
C GLN A 16 -111.31 -13.12 12.80
N GLY A 17 -111.23 -12.59 11.58
CA GLY A 17 -111.29 -13.34 10.33
C GLY A 17 -110.23 -14.42 10.21
N GLY A 18 -110.62 -15.54 9.58
CA GLY A 18 -109.82 -16.73 9.36
C GLY A 18 -108.71 -16.57 8.30
N PHE A 19 -107.74 -15.70 8.55
CA PHE A 19 -106.52 -15.56 7.74
C PHE A 19 -105.22 -15.87 8.48
N LEU A 20 -105.25 -16.06 9.80
CA LEU A 20 -104.03 -16.25 10.59
C LEU A 20 -103.42 -17.66 10.50
N LEU A 21 -104.23 -18.72 10.35
CA LEU A 21 -103.70 -20.10 10.39
C LEU A 21 -102.91 -20.49 9.13
N TRP A 22 -103.36 -20.10 7.94
CA TRP A 22 -102.68 -20.43 6.68
C TRP A 22 -101.40 -19.61 6.48
N GLN A 23 -101.42 -18.32 6.88
CA GLN A 23 -100.24 -17.46 6.86
C GLN A 23 -99.17 -17.92 7.86
N MET A 24 -99.57 -18.39 9.06
CA MET A 24 -98.65 -18.98 10.03
C MET A 24 -98.08 -20.32 9.54
N ALA A 25 -98.85 -21.16 8.84
CA ALA A 25 -98.37 -22.42 8.29
C ALA A 25 -97.29 -22.21 7.21
N ILE A 26 -97.50 -21.26 6.29
CA ILE A 26 -96.49 -20.85 5.29
C ILE A 26 -95.24 -20.29 5.98
N PHE A 27 -95.42 -19.41 6.98
CA PHE A 27 -94.30 -18.79 7.68
C PHE A 27 -93.46 -19.82 8.42
N VAL A 28 -94.09 -20.78 9.11
CA VAL A 28 -93.39 -21.86 9.82
C VAL A 28 -92.66 -22.79 8.86
N THR A 29 -93.24 -23.14 7.70
CA THR A 29 -92.56 -23.99 6.70
C THR A 29 -91.39 -23.28 6.01
N LEU A 30 -91.51 -21.99 5.72
CA LEU A 30 -90.40 -21.20 5.20
C LEU A 30 -89.31 -21.02 6.24
N LEU A 31 -89.67 -20.77 7.51
CA LEU A 31 -88.71 -20.62 8.59
C LEU A 31 -87.96 -21.94 8.86
N THR A 32 -88.65 -23.09 8.85
CA THR A 32 -87.98 -24.39 9.01
C THR A 32 -87.09 -24.74 7.81
N ALA A 33 -87.48 -24.39 6.57
CA ALA A 33 -86.64 -24.58 5.40
C ALA A 33 -85.39 -23.68 5.43
N VAL A 34 -85.52 -22.42 5.83
CA VAL A 34 -84.40 -21.48 5.99
C VAL A 34 -83.48 -21.91 7.13
N MET A 35 -84.03 -22.34 8.28
CA MET A 35 -83.25 -22.86 9.41
C MET A 35 -82.55 -24.18 9.05
N ALA A 36 -83.19 -25.06 8.27
CA ALA A 36 -82.57 -26.28 7.76
C ALA A 36 -81.45 -26.00 6.77
N TYR A 37 -81.62 -25.02 5.86
CA TYR A 37 -80.58 -24.58 4.94
C TYR A 37 -79.41 -23.89 5.66
N ALA A 38 -79.69 -22.97 6.59
CA ALA A 38 -78.68 -22.30 7.40
C ALA A 38 -77.93 -23.30 8.29
N GLY A 39 -78.64 -24.26 8.88
CA GLY A 39 -78.05 -25.40 9.57
C GLY A 39 -77.14 -26.20 8.65
N GLN A 40 -77.65 -26.70 7.52
CA GLN A 40 -76.85 -27.48 6.56
C GLN A 40 -75.62 -26.72 6.04
N HIS A 41 -75.75 -25.42 5.78
CA HIS A 41 -74.65 -24.55 5.38
C HIS A 41 -73.61 -24.42 6.50
N TYR A 42 -74.04 -24.11 7.72
CA TYR A 42 -73.18 -24.01 8.90
C TYR A 42 -72.45 -25.33 9.22
N TRP A 43 -73.15 -26.46 9.11
CA TRP A 43 -72.56 -27.79 9.28
C TRP A 43 -71.52 -28.08 8.20
N ARG A 44 -71.79 -27.73 6.93
CA ARG A 44 -70.82 -27.88 5.84
C ARG A 44 -69.60 -26.99 6.01
N THR A 45 -69.77 -25.73 6.42
CA THR A 45 -68.63 -24.81 6.65
C THR A 45 -67.78 -25.27 7.84
N THR A 46 -68.41 -25.67 8.94
CA THR A 46 -67.71 -26.16 10.14
C THR A 46 -66.94 -27.46 9.86
N MET A 47 -67.56 -28.40 9.12
CA MET A 47 -66.89 -29.64 8.71
C MET A 47 -65.72 -29.38 7.75
N ASN A 48 -65.87 -28.44 6.81
CA ASN A 48 -64.80 -28.05 5.90
C ASN A 48 -63.65 -27.36 6.62
N GLN A 49 -63.92 -26.50 7.59
CA GLN A 49 -62.91 -25.85 8.42
C GLN A 49 -62.14 -26.87 9.25
N ASN A 50 -62.82 -27.77 9.96
CA ASN A 50 -62.16 -28.84 10.72
C ASN A 50 -61.27 -29.73 9.84
N ARG A 51 -61.69 -30.02 8.61
CA ARG A 51 -60.89 -30.79 7.64
C ARG A 51 -59.67 -30.01 7.16
N ASP A 52 -59.82 -28.69 6.95
CA ASP A 52 -58.72 -27.82 6.54
C ASP A 52 -57.70 -27.64 7.68
N ASP A 53 -58.15 -27.54 8.93
CA ASP A 53 -57.27 -27.47 10.10
C ASP A 53 -56.48 -28.77 10.29
N ARG A 54 -57.11 -29.92 10.07
CA ARG A 54 -56.41 -31.22 10.05
C ARG A 54 -55.40 -31.31 8.92
N ALA A 55 -55.71 -30.78 7.74
CA ALA A 55 -54.77 -30.74 6.63
C ALA A 55 -53.59 -29.79 6.92
N ARG A 56 -53.85 -28.65 7.55
CA ARG A 56 -52.80 -27.74 8.05
C ARG A 56 -51.91 -28.44 9.07
N LEU A 57 -52.48 -29.22 9.99
CA LEU A 57 -51.70 -30.01 10.95
C LEU A 57 -50.75 -30.99 10.23
N VAL A 58 -51.22 -31.69 9.20
CA VAL A 58 -50.36 -32.55 8.35
C VAL A 58 -49.24 -31.74 7.72
N GLY A 59 -49.54 -30.55 7.18
CA GLY A 59 -48.56 -29.63 6.63
C GLY A 59 -47.54 -29.11 7.64
N THR A 60 -47.98 -28.71 8.84
CA THR A 60 -47.12 -28.23 9.92
C THR A 60 -46.14 -29.31 10.38
N THR A 61 -46.60 -30.57 10.49
CA THR A 61 -45.71 -31.68 10.84
C THR A 61 -44.75 -32.02 9.71
N LEU A 62 -45.19 -31.98 8.45
CA LEU A 62 -44.29 -32.12 7.30
C LEU A 62 -43.18 -31.05 7.31
N GLY A 63 -43.53 -29.79 7.60
CA GLY A 63 -42.57 -28.69 7.77
C GLY A 63 -41.59 -28.94 8.92
N ALA A 64 -42.08 -29.35 10.09
CA ALA A 64 -41.24 -29.66 11.24
C ALA A 64 -40.25 -30.82 10.96
N ILE A 65 -40.68 -31.84 10.23
CA ILE A 65 -39.81 -32.94 9.82
C ILE A 65 -38.79 -32.45 8.79
N ASN A 66 -39.18 -31.62 7.81
CA ASN A 66 -38.26 -31.01 6.86
C ASN A 66 -37.14 -30.22 7.56
N ASP A 67 -37.49 -29.40 8.56
CA ASP A 67 -36.51 -28.58 9.29
C ASP A 67 -35.57 -29.45 10.15
N ALA A 68 -36.11 -30.51 10.75
CA ALA A 68 -35.32 -31.50 11.46
C ALA A 68 -34.36 -32.26 10.51
N THR A 69 -34.84 -32.67 9.33
CA THR A 69 -34.00 -33.31 8.30
C THR A 69 -32.91 -32.37 7.82
N LYS A 70 -33.22 -31.10 7.57
CA LYS A 70 -32.23 -30.08 7.20
C LYS A 70 -31.14 -29.93 8.26
N THR A 71 -31.54 -29.88 9.53
CA THR A 71 -30.59 -29.77 10.64
C THR A 71 -29.74 -31.04 10.76
N TYR A 72 -30.34 -32.21 10.56
CA TYR A 72 -29.64 -33.49 10.52
C TYR A 72 -28.59 -33.54 9.39
N THR A 73 -28.97 -33.20 8.16
CA THR A 73 -28.05 -33.26 7.00
C THR A 73 -26.92 -32.26 7.11
N THR A 74 -27.17 -31.07 7.67
CA THR A 74 -26.14 -30.05 7.91
C THR A 74 -25.22 -30.41 9.09
N THR A 75 -25.75 -31.03 10.15
CA THR A 75 -24.95 -31.43 11.32
C THR A 75 -23.99 -32.57 11.00
N PHE A 76 -24.44 -33.57 10.23
CA PHE A 76 -23.67 -34.78 9.92
C PHE A 76 -23.26 -34.85 8.45
N PHE A 77 -22.97 -33.69 7.87
CA PHE A 77 -22.73 -33.54 6.43
C PHE A 77 -21.67 -34.50 5.90
N SER A 78 -20.53 -34.55 6.57
CA SER A 78 -19.39 -35.35 6.15
C SER A 78 -19.63 -36.84 6.39
N GLU A 79 -20.17 -37.19 7.57
CA GLU A 79 -20.43 -38.55 7.99
C GLU A 79 -21.48 -39.23 7.10
N ILE A 80 -22.54 -38.51 6.71
CA ILE A 80 -23.56 -39.01 5.77
C ILE A 80 -22.94 -39.37 4.43
N GLN A 81 -22.07 -38.51 3.88
CA GLN A 81 -21.42 -38.75 2.58
C GLN A 81 -20.38 -39.86 2.64
N GLN A 82 -19.71 -40.01 3.77
CA GLN A 82 -18.70 -41.05 3.99
C GLN A 82 -19.31 -42.39 4.44
N GLY A 83 -20.63 -42.44 4.69
CA GLY A 83 -21.30 -43.65 5.15
C GLY A 83 -20.92 -44.05 6.58
N GLN A 84 -20.60 -43.08 7.44
CA GLN A 84 -20.18 -43.32 8.83
C GLN A 84 -21.36 -43.19 9.79
N SER A 85 -21.49 -44.14 10.72
CA SER A 85 -22.52 -44.07 11.76
C SER A 85 -22.42 -42.79 12.58
N VAL A 86 -23.55 -42.19 12.92
CA VAL A 86 -23.60 -40.94 13.69
C VAL A 86 -24.21 -41.17 15.06
N THR A 87 -23.68 -40.53 16.10
CA THR A 87 -24.18 -40.64 17.47
C THR A 87 -24.42 -39.27 18.07
N ARG A 88 -25.62 -39.04 18.63
CA ARG A 88 -25.98 -37.82 19.36
C ARG A 88 -27.06 -38.14 20.37
N ASN A 89 -27.02 -37.48 21.53
CA ASN A 89 -27.98 -37.69 22.62
C ASN A 89 -28.11 -39.17 23.06
N GLY A 90 -27.01 -39.93 23.01
CA GLY A 90 -27.01 -41.35 23.37
C GLY A 90 -27.70 -42.27 22.35
N TYR A 91 -28.15 -41.75 21.21
CA TYR A 91 -28.73 -42.52 20.11
C TYR A 91 -27.72 -42.65 18.96
N THR A 92 -27.51 -43.88 18.47
CA THR A 92 -26.62 -44.16 17.33
C THR A 92 -27.42 -44.59 16.12
N LEU A 93 -27.29 -43.84 15.03
CA LEU A 93 -27.87 -44.17 13.73
C LEU A 93 -26.82 -44.91 12.88
N PRO A 94 -27.05 -46.19 12.51
CA PRO A 94 -26.10 -46.96 11.71
C PRO A 94 -25.99 -46.44 10.28
N ALA A 95 -24.83 -46.70 9.66
CA ALA A 95 -24.50 -46.31 8.28
C ALA A 95 -25.60 -46.62 7.26
N ALA A 96 -26.22 -47.80 7.36
CA ALA A 96 -27.26 -48.26 6.44
C ALA A 96 -28.53 -47.39 6.40
N ARG A 97 -28.77 -46.54 7.40
CA ARG A 97 -29.97 -45.69 7.50
C ARG A 97 -29.68 -44.19 7.42
N LEU A 98 -28.43 -43.79 7.13
CA LEU A 98 -28.05 -42.38 7.08
C LEU A 98 -28.79 -41.59 6.00
N LEU A 99 -29.06 -42.25 4.86
CA LEU A 99 -29.77 -41.67 3.71
C LEU A 99 -31.29 -41.82 3.78
N THR A 100 -31.78 -42.64 4.72
CA THR A 100 -33.21 -42.93 4.91
C THR A 100 -33.58 -42.92 6.40
N PRO A 101 -33.29 -41.84 7.13
CA PRO A 101 -33.63 -41.76 8.55
C PRO A 101 -35.14 -41.77 8.73
N THR A 102 -35.61 -42.38 9.82
CA THR A 102 -37.01 -42.33 10.24
C THR A 102 -37.28 -41.12 11.13
N THR A 103 -38.56 -40.78 11.36
CA THR A 103 -38.93 -39.74 12.34
C THR A 103 -38.48 -40.09 13.75
N ALA A 104 -38.43 -41.39 14.09
CA ALA A 104 -37.88 -41.87 15.36
C ALA A 104 -36.36 -41.64 15.45
N ASP A 105 -35.61 -41.84 14.35
CA ASP A 105 -34.18 -41.54 14.32
C ASP A 105 -33.91 -40.05 14.53
N LEU A 106 -34.66 -39.18 13.86
CA LEU A 106 -34.52 -37.73 14.04
C LEU A 106 -34.87 -37.29 15.47
N ASN A 107 -35.84 -37.93 16.11
CA ASN A 107 -36.15 -37.66 17.52
C ASN A 107 -35.08 -38.20 18.47
N GLY A 108 -34.58 -39.41 18.26
CA GLY A 108 -33.50 -40.01 19.04
C GLY A 108 -32.22 -39.18 18.99
N LEU A 109 -31.87 -38.64 17.82
CA LEU A 109 -30.75 -37.70 17.65
C LEU A 109 -31.03 -36.29 18.19
N GLY A 110 -32.28 -35.99 18.57
CA GLY A 110 -32.69 -34.71 19.16
C GLY A 110 -33.04 -33.59 18.17
N PHE A 111 -33.25 -33.89 16.89
CA PHE A 111 -33.64 -32.89 15.88
C PHE A 111 -35.15 -32.72 15.76
N LEU A 112 -35.94 -33.75 16.08
CA LEU A 112 -37.40 -33.73 15.98
C LEU A 112 -38.06 -33.80 17.37
N SER A 113 -39.10 -33.00 17.61
CA SER A 113 -39.90 -33.09 18.83
C SER A 113 -40.68 -34.41 18.91
N SER A 114 -40.84 -34.97 20.11
CA SER A 114 -41.62 -36.18 20.34
C SER A 114 -43.09 -36.07 19.88
N LYS A 115 -43.62 -34.84 19.82
CA LYS A 115 -44.98 -34.55 19.30
C LYS A 115 -45.14 -34.80 17.80
N ALA A 116 -44.05 -34.81 17.04
CA ALA A 116 -44.05 -34.95 15.58
C ALA A 116 -43.56 -36.32 15.10
N VAL A 117 -43.27 -37.26 16.01
CA VAL A 117 -42.77 -38.60 15.67
C VAL A 117 -43.88 -39.51 15.15
N ASN A 118 -45.06 -39.43 15.77
CA ASN A 118 -46.18 -40.33 15.50
C ASN A 118 -46.95 -39.90 14.24
N PRO A 119 -47.47 -40.85 13.46
CA PRO A 119 -48.34 -40.56 12.33
C PRO A 119 -49.57 -39.74 12.73
N ILE A 120 -50.00 -38.83 11.85
CA ILE A 120 -51.21 -38.03 12.05
C ILE A 120 -52.41 -38.82 11.59
N VAL A 121 -53.46 -38.89 12.41
CA VAL A 121 -54.73 -39.49 11.99
C VAL A 121 -55.54 -38.46 11.20
N TYR A 122 -55.58 -38.63 9.88
CA TYR A 122 -56.39 -37.83 8.96
C TYR A 122 -57.56 -38.68 8.44
N ASN A 123 -58.79 -38.32 8.84
CA ASN A 123 -60.02 -39.02 8.44
C ASN A 123 -60.00 -40.54 8.66
N GLY A 124 -59.41 -40.99 9.77
CA GLY A 124 -59.30 -42.42 10.12
C GLY A 124 -58.10 -43.14 9.52
N GLN A 125 -57.30 -42.46 8.67
CA GLN A 125 -56.08 -42.98 8.09
C GLN A 125 -54.84 -42.40 8.81
N ALA A 126 -53.87 -43.24 9.13
CA ALA A 126 -52.59 -42.80 9.67
C ALA A 126 -51.68 -42.27 8.55
N ILE A 127 -51.25 -41.01 8.65
CA ILE A 127 -50.34 -40.34 7.73
C ILE A 127 -48.97 -40.25 8.39
N GLY A 128 -48.04 -41.11 7.97
CA GLY A 128 -46.63 -41.03 8.32
C GLY A 128 -45.82 -40.26 7.28
N PHE A 129 -44.51 -40.16 7.49
CA PHE A 129 -43.59 -39.48 6.59
C PHE A 129 -42.31 -40.29 6.39
N ALA A 130 -41.87 -40.40 5.14
CA ALA A 130 -40.63 -41.06 4.74
C ALA A 130 -39.62 -40.01 4.26
N ILE A 131 -38.37 -40.15 4.70
CA ILE A 131 -37.27 -39.24 4.36
C ILE A 131 -36.30 -39.96 3.44
N GLN A 132 -35.89 -39.30 2.37
CA GLN A 132 -34.87 -39.77 1.45
C GLN A 132 -33.85 -38.67 1.21
N ILE A 133 -32.57 -38.99 1.40
CA ILE A 133 -31.43 -38.10 1.18
C ILE A 133 -30.58 -38.72 0.08
N THR A 134 -30.05 -37.91 -0.82
CA THR A 134 -29.17 -38.36 -1.91
C THR A 134 -27.83 -37.67 -1.79
N VAL A 135 -26.74 -38.38 -2.06
CA VAL A 135 -25.43 -37.75 -2.29
C VAL A 135 -25.36 -37.39 -3.78
N ASP A 136 -25.46 -36.11 -4.09
CA ASP A 136 -25.49 -35.63 -5.47
C ASP A 136 -24.06 -35.47 -6.01
N THR A 137 -23.61 -36.48 -6.76
CA THR A 137 -22.31 -36.48 -7.47
C THR A 137 -22.41 -35.98 -8.91
N SER A 138 -23.59 -35.57 -9.38
CA SER A 138 -23.82 -35.19 -10.79
C SER A 138 -23.07 -33.93 -11.20
N SER A 139 -22.69 -33.08 -10.25
CA SER A 139 -21.88 -31.89 -10.47
C SER A 139 -20.37 -32.15 -10.54
N GLY A 140 -19.93 -33.41 -10.42
CA GLY A 140 -18.50 -33.78 -10.39
C GLY A 140 -17.80 -33.52 -9.06
N CYS A 141 -18.54 -33.28 -7.96
CA CYS A 141 -17.97 -33.16 -6.62
C CYS A 141 -17.32 -34.48 -6.16
N THR A 142 -16.35 -34.37 -5.25
CA THR A 142 -15.77 -35.52 -4.54
C THR A 142 -16.26 -35.54 -3.10
N VAL A 143 -16.71 -36.70 -2.63
CA VAL A 143 -17.07 -36.91 -1.21
C VAL A 143 -15.87 -36.49 -0.33
N PRO A 144 -16.06 -35.70 0.73
CA PRO A 144 -17.33 -35.32 1.40
C PRO A 144 -17.82 -33.90 1.08
N THR A 145 -17.61 -33.39 -0.14
CA THR A 145 -18.01 -32.02 -0.53
C THR A 145 -19.24 -31.96 -1.44
N CYS A 146 -19.97 -33.06 -1.53
CA CYS A 146 -21.13 -33.19 -2.39
C CYS A 146 -22.41 -32.67 -1.73
N ASN A 147 -23.29 -32.10 -2.56
CA ASN A 147 -24.59 -31.64 -2.13
C ASN A 147 -25.44 -32.83 -1.61
N LEU A 148 -26.18 -32.65 -0.50
CA LEU A 148 -27.13 -33.63 0.02
C LEU A 148 -28.58 -33.16 -0.14
N PRO A 149 -29.16 -33.17 -1.35
CA PRO A 149 -30.59 -32.91 -1.50
C PRO A 149 -31.40 -34.01 -0.79
N PHE A 150 -32.54 -33.62 -0.23
CA PHE A 150 -33.44 -34.55 0.42
C PHE A 150 -34.91 -34.25 0.13
N GLN A 151 -35.73 -35.26 0.31
CA GLN A 151 -37.17 -35.23 0.07
C GLN A 151 -37.89 -35.92 1.22
N VAL A 152 -38.92 -35.28 1.76
CA VAL A 152 -39.80 -35.83 2.78
C VAL A 152 -41.18 -36.01 2.18
N THR A 153 -41.71 -37.23 2.20
CA THR A 153 -42.94 -37.61 1.50
C THR A 153 -43.91 -38.28 2.46
N ALA A 154 -45.20 -37.91 2.40
CA ALA A 154 -46.23 -38.59 3.17
C ALA A 154 -46.36 -40.07 2.74
N THR A 155 -46.59 -40.97 3.68
CA THR A 155 -46.69 -42.41 3.40
C THR A 155 -48.05 -42.83 2.82
N SER A 156 -49.05 -41.96 2.92
CA SER A 156 -50.42 -42.28 2.49
C SER A 156 -51.13 -41.00 2.01
N PRO A 157 -52.03 -41.12 1.01
CA PRO A 157 -52.65 -39.94 0.40
C PRO A 157 -53.72 -39.33 1.29
N LEU A 158 -53.96 -38.03 1.13
CA LEU A 158 -55.09 -37.38 1.79
C LEU A 158 -56.37 -37.68 1.00
N ILE A 159 -57.29 -38.45 1.61
CA ILE A 159 -58.52 -38.92 0.98
C ILE A 159 -59.74 -38.18 1.56
N ASP A 160 -60.74 -37.91 0.71
CA ASP A 160 -62.04 -37.39 1.12
C ASP A 160 -62.92 -38.53 1.65
N PRO A 161 -63.41 -38.46 2.91
CA PRO A 161 -64.21 -39.53 3.51
C PRO A 161 -65.58 -39.72 2.85
N GLY A 162 -66.09 -38.73 2.12
CA GLY A 162 -67.39 -38.82 1.44
C GLY A 162 -67.33 -39.51 0.08
N THR A 163 -66.19 -39.41 -0.61
CA THR A 163 -66.02 -39.96 -1.98
C THR A 163 -64.99 -41.07 -2.07
N ASN A 164 -64.18 -41.26 -1.02
CA ASN A 164 -63.01 -42.11 -0.99
C ASN A 164 -61.99 -41.81 -2.13
N GLN A 165 -62.01 -40.58 -2.64
CA GLN A 165 -61.10 -40.08 -3.68
C GLN A 165 -60.02 -39.18 -3.09
N VAL A 166 -58.94 -38.97 -3.84
CA VAL A 166 -57.87 -38.03 -3.48
C VAL A 166 -58.44 -36.63 -3.26
N ASP A 167 -58.17 -36.06 -2.10
CA ASP A 167 -58.59 -34.73 -1.69
C ASP A 167 -57.52 -33.69 -2.06
N VAL A 168 -57.42 -33.39 -3.36
CA VAL A 168 -56.39 -32.49 -3.91
C VAL A 168 -56.40 -31.14 -3.20
N ARG A 169 -57.58 -30.59 -2.87
CA ARG A 169 -57.70 -29.30 -2.18
C ARG A 169 -56.97 -29.31 -0.84
N ARG A 170 -57.20 -30.31 0.01
CA ARG A 170 -56.56 -30.38 1.34
C ARG A 170 -55.11 -30.85 1.23
N ALA A 171 -54.77 -31.68 0.25
CA ALA A 171 -53.37 -31.98 -0.07
C ALA A 171 -52.59 -30.71 -0.44
N THR A 172 -53.19 -29.81 -1.24
CA THR A 172 -52.59 -28.50 -1.57
C THR A 172 -52.48 -27.59 -0.35
N ILE A 173 -53.50 -27.55 0.52
CA ILE A 173 -53.43 -26.81 1.79
C ILE A 173 -52.28 -27.34 2.67
N ALA A 174 -52.16 -28.66 2.81
CA ALA A 174 -51.10 -29.28 3.60
C ALA A 174 -49.71 -28.97 3.01
N ALA A 175 -49.54 -29.12 1.70
CA ALA A 175 -48.29 -28.78 1.01
C ALA A 175 -47.93 -27.29 1.19
N ASN A 176 -48.85 -26.37 0.91
CA ASN A 176 -48.62 -24.93 1.09
C ASN A 176 -48.34 -24.54 2.53
N THR A 177 -48.95 -25.24 3.50
CA THR A 177 -48.67 -25.02 4.93
C THR A 177 -47.27 -25.49 5.31
N ALA A 178 -46.76 -26.56 4.68
CA ALA A 178 -45.40 -27.04 4.89
C ALA A 178 -44.37 -26.11 4.23
N SER A 179 -44.58 -25.72 2.97
CA SER A 179 -43.78 -24.70 2.28
C SER A 179 -44.47 -24.25 0.97
N PRO A 180 -44.74 -22.95 0.78
CA PRO A 180 -45.37 -22.46 -0.46
C PRO A 180 -44.54 -22.67 -1.73
N GLY A 181 -43.20 -22.82 -1.61
CA GLY A 181 -42.28 -22.92 -2.75
C GLY A 181 -41.65 -24.29 -2.95
N ASN A 182 -41.46 -25.04 -1.87
CA ASN A 182 -40.68 -26.29 -1.88
C ASN A 182 -41.52 -27.55 -1.64
N ALA A 183 -42.81 -27.38 -1.31
CA ALA A 183 -43.73 -28.50 -1.11
C ALA A 183 -44.78 -28.56 -2.22
N GLY A 184 -45.20 -29.79 -2.53
CA GLY A 184 -46.06 -30.08 -3.66
C GLY A 184 -46.89 -31.33 -3.47
N VAL A 185 -47.86 -31.49 -4.36
CA VAL A 185 -48.84 -32.58 -4.35
C VAL A 185 -48.64 -33.44 -5.59
N SER A 186 -48.77 -34.75 -5.43
CA SER A 186 -48.90 -35.67 -6.56
C SER A 186 -50.35 -35.69 -7.05
N MET A 187 -50.60 -35.15 -8.24
CA MET A 187 -51.96 -34.99 -8.75
C MET A 187 -52.44 -36.25 -9.48
N PRO A 188 -53.70 -36.68 -9.29
CA PRO A 188 -54.25 -37.85 -9.99
C PRO A 188 -54.43 -37.59 -11.49
N ALA A 189 -54.21 -38.63 -12.30
CA ALA A 189 -54.39 -38.58 -13.74
C ALA A 189 -55.83 -38.22 -14.16
N SER A 190 -56.82 -38.61 -13.34
CA SER A 190 -58.24 -38.26 -13.54
C SER A 190 -58.53 -36.76 -13.48
N LEU A 191 -57.62 -35.95 -12.94
CA LEU A 191 -57.71 -34.48 -12.91
C LEU A 191 -56.70 -33.82 -13.85
N GLY A 192 -56.16 -34.57 -14.83
CA GLY A 192 -55.15 -34.07 -15.78
C GLY A 192 -53.74 -33.94 -15.19
N GLY A 193 -53.48 -34.51 -14.01
CA GLY A 193 -52.18 -34.50 -13.35
C GLY A 193 -51.28 -35.69 -13.72
N ASN A 194 -50.04 -35.67 -13.22
CA ASN A 194 -49.11 -36.79 -13.31
C ASN A 194 -48.81 -37.35 -11.91
N PRO A 195 -49.29 -38.57 -11.58
CA PRO A 195 -49.04 -39.19 -10.27
C PRO A 195 -47.57 -39.48 -9.97
N SER A 196 -46.69 -39.50 -10.98
CA SER A 196 -45.26 -39.81 -10.83
C SER A 196 -44.39 -38.60 -10.44
N VAL A 197 -44.98 -37.42 -10.21
CA VAL A 197 -44.26 -36.21 -9.81
C VAL A 197 -45.00 -35.45 -8.70
N PHE A 198 -44.28 -34.60 -7.98
CA PHE A 198 -44.86 -33.63 -7.05
C PHE A 198 -44.78 -32.23 -7.65
N VAL A 199 -45.91 -31.52 -7.65
CA VAL A 199 -46.00 -30.15 -8.18
C VAL A 199 -46.48 -29.15 -7.13
N THR A 200 -45.90 -27.95 -7.10
CA THR A 200 -46.35 -26.85 -6.26
C THR A 200 -47.70 -26.30 -6.73
N GLN A 201 -48.33 -25.42 -5.94
CA GLN A 201 -49.54 -24.71 -6.36
C GLN A 201 -49.35 -23.91 -7.66
N ASN A 202 -48.12 -23.48 -7.97
CA ASN A 202 -47.78 -22.71 -9.17
C ASN A 202 -47.39 -23.60 -10.37
N GLY A 203 -47.52 -24.93 -10.25
CA GLY A 203 -47.21 -25.88 -11.32
C GLY A 203 -45.73 -26.24 -11.47
N THR A 204 -44.86 -25.81 -10.55
CA THR A 204 -43.43 -26.18 -10.57
C THR A 204 -43.24 -27.59 -10.05
N GLN A 205 -42.55 -28.45 -10.81
CA GLN A 205 -42.17 -29.78 -10.34
C GLN A 205 -41.04 -29.68 -9.30
N ILE A 206 -41.25 -30.23 -8.11
CA ILE A 206 -40.24 -30.23 -7.04
C ILE A 206 -39.47 -31.56 -6.98
N GLY A 207 -40.08 -32.68 -7.38
CA GLY A 207 -39.46 -34.00 -7.28
C GLY A 207 -40.28 -35.09 -7.95
N THR A 208 -39.73 -36.30 -7.99
CA THR A 208 -40.41 -37.49 -8.49
C THR A 208 -41.19 -38.17 -7.37
N ASN A 209 -42.22 -38.94 -7.76
CA ASN A 209 -42.98 -39.85 -6.91
C ASN A 209 -42.85 -41.27 -7.47
N PRO A 210 -41.79 -42.01 -7.12
CA PRO A 210 -41.52 -43.32 -7.73
C PRO A 210 -42.66 -44.34 -7.54
N GLY A 211 -43.44 -44.21 -6.47
CA GLY A 211 -44.59 -45.08 -6.21
C GLY A 211 -45.83 -44.76 -7.04
N GLY A 212 -45.87 -43.61 -7.74
CA GLY A 212 -47.00 -43.20 -8.59
C GLY A 212 -48.33 -43.04 -7.85
N VAL A 213 -48.32 -42.98 -6.52
CA VAL A 213 -49.54 -42.86 -5.71
C VAL A 213 -49.98 -41.40 -5.68
N ALA A 214 -51.12 -41.11 -6.32
CA ALA A 214 -51.71 -39.79 -6.31
C ALA A 214 -52.24 -39.39 -4.93
N GLY A 215 -52.24 -38.10 -4.62
CA GLY A 215 -52.72 -37.54 -3.36
C GLY A 215 -51.70 -37.50 -2.23
N LEU A 216 -50.47 -37.96 -2.48
CA LEU A 216 -49.34 -37.76 -1.59
C LEU A 216 -48.88 -36.29 -1.63
N ILE A 217 -48.36 -35.84 -0.49
CA ILE A 217 -47.67 -34.56 -0.36
C ILE A 217 -46.19 -34.82 -0.12
N SER A 218 -45.35 -33.93 -0.63
CA SER A 218 -43.91 -34.01 -0.46
C SER A 218 -43.30 -32.62 -0.36
N ILE A 219 -42.17 -32.51 0.31
CA ILE A 219 -41.32 -31.32 0.34
C ILE A 219 -39.91 -31.74 -0.04
N ARG A 220 -39.29 -31.00 -0.96
CA ARG A 220 -37.90 -31.23 -1.37
C ARG A 220 -37.06 -30.02 -1.01
N ASN A 221 -35.91 -30.26 -0.41
CA ASN A 221 -34.98 -29.23 -0.02
C ASN A 221 -33.54 -29.66 -0.30
N GLY A 222 -32.63 -28.70 -0.27
CA GLY A 222 -31.18 -28.91 -0.35
C GLY A 222 -30.47 -27.95 0.59
N TYR A 223 -29.15 -27.82 0.45
CA TYR A 223 -28.40 -26.79 1.19
C TYR A 223 -28.86 -25.43 0.69
N ASP A 224 -29.52 -24.66 1.56
CA ASP A 224 -29.59 -23.23 1.38
C ASP A 224 -28.28 -22.60 1.89
N ALA A 225 -28.12 -21.28 1.73
CA ALA A 225 -26.92 -20.56 2.12
C ALA A 225 -26.50 -20.74 3.61
N SER A 226 -27.35 -21.34 4.47
CA SER A 226 -26.97 -21.71 5.84
C SER A 226 -26.01 -22.92 5.90
N GLY A 227 -25.98 -23.74 4.86
CA GLY A 227 -25.02 -24.83 4.69
C GLY A 227 -23.56 -24.37 4.56
N PHE A 228 -23.34 -23.13 4.11
CA PHE A 228 -22.02 -22.54 3.98
C PHE A 228 -21.32 -22.34 5.33
N PHE A 229 -22.08 -22.28 6.43
CA PHE A 229 -21.55 -22.11 7.79
C PHE A 229 -20.73 -23.30 8.29
N VAL A 230 -20.75 -24.45 7.62
CA VAL A 230 -19.88 -25.58 7.98
C VAL A 230 -18.45 -25.32 7.49
N PHE A 231 -18.26 -24.55 6.43
CA PHE A 231 -16.95 -24.27 5.83
C PHE A 231 -16.41 -22.87 6.19
N ASP A 232 -17.30 -21.91 6.43
CA ASP A 232 -16.94 -20.55 6.78
C ASP A 232 -18.02 -19.92 7.68
N ARG A 233 -17.84 -20.00 9.00
CA ARG A 233 -18.80 -19.41 9.94
C ARG A 233 -18.66 -17.89 9.93
N ARG A 234 -19.81 -17.20 9.86
CA ARG A 234 -19.87 -15.73 10.00
C ARG A 234 -19.43 -15.22 11.37
N ASP A 235 -19.35 -16.08 12.38
CA ASP A 235 -18.85 -15.75 13.72
C ASP A 235 -17.33 -15.90 13.85
N GLY A 236 -16.63 -16.34 12.79
CA GLY A 236 -15.18 -16.53 12.78
C GLY A 236 -14.66 -17.65 13.71
N SER A 237 -15.55 -18.45 14.31
CA SER A 237 -15.16 -19.48 15.30
C SER A 237 -14.48 -20.72 14.70
N LEU A 238 -14.49 -20.85 13.36
CA LEU A 238 -13.74 -21.89 12.66
C LEU A 238 -12.60 -21.25 11.85
N PRO A 239 -11.33 -21.68 12.05
CA PRO A 239 -10.21 -21.17 11.27
C PRO A 239 -10.33 -21.64 9.82
N ARG A 240 -10.25 -20.70 8.88
CA ARG A 240 -10.10 -21.03 7.46
C ARG A 240 -8.66 -21.47 7.21
N THR A 241 -8.46 -22.67 6.69
CA THR A 241 -7.12 -23.25 6.43
C THR A 241 -6.58 -22.92 5.04
N GLY A 242 -7.28 -22.10 4.24
CA GLY A 242 -6.89 -21.71 2.89
C GLY A 242 -7.53 -20.40 2.42
N ASP A 243 -7.27 -20.02 1.17
CA ASP A 243 -7.70 -18.73 0.60
C ASP A 243 -9.21 -18.66 0.33
N ILE A 244 -9.78 -17.46 0.40
CA ILE A 244 -11.11 -17.20 -0.18
C ILE A 244 -10.92 -17.03 -1.68
N ASN A 245 -11.32 -18.02 -2.47
CA ASN A 245 -11.37 -17.86 -3.90
C ASN A 245 -12.73 -17.28 -4.34
N MET A 246 -12.74 -16.00 -4.72
CA MET A 246 -13.92 -15.31 -5.27
C MET A 246 -13.98 -15.37 -6.80
N GLN A 247 -13.40 -16.41 -7.41
CA GLN A 247 -13.43 -16.63 -8.86
C GLN A 247 -14.49 -17.67 -9.22
N ASP A 248 -15.31 -17.40 -10.22
CA ASP A 248 -16.23 -18.40 -10.76
C ASP A 248 -15.55 -19.37 -11.74
N THR A 249 -16.31 -20.37 -12.21
CA THR A 249 -15.82 -21.40 -13.14
C THR A 249 -15.47 -20.85 -14.52
N ALA A 250 -15.94 -19.66 -14.88
CA ALA A 250 -15.56 -18.97 -16.11
C ALA A 250 -14.27 -18.13 -15.92
N GLY A 251 -13.72 -18.10 -14.71
CA GLY A 251 -12.52 -17.36 -14.37
C GLY A 251 -12.76 -15.90 -13.98
N VAL A 252 -14.01 -15.46 -13.85
CA VAL A 252 -14.35 -14.08 -13.47
C VAL A 252 -14.20 -13.90 -11.97
N LYS A 253 -13.49 -12.85 -11.54
CA LYS A 253 -13.31 -12.49 -10.14
C LYS A 253 -14.46 -11.61 -9.66
N HIS A 254 -14.93 -11.86 -8.45
CA HIS A 254 -16.07 -11.18 -7.83
C HIS A 254 -15.64 -10.25 -6.70
N ASN A 255 -16.43 -9.19 -6.49
CA ASN A 255 -16.16 -8.16 -5.48
C ASN A 255 -16.63 -8.57 -4.08
N ILE A 256 -15.98 -8.02 -3.06
CA ILE A 256 -16.50 -7.98 -1.68
C ILE A 256 -17.22 -6.63 -1.49
N ASN A 257 -18.54 -6.62 -1.66
CA ASN A 257 -19.34 -5.39 -1.50
C ASN A 257 -19.90 -5.27 -0.07
N ASN A 258 -20.09 -4.04 0.41
CA ASN A 258 -20.65 -3.71 1.74
C ASN A 258 -19.83 -4.25 2.94
N ALA A 259 -18.52 -4.43 2.78
CA ALA A 259 -17.63 -4.66 3.91
C ALA A 259 -17.47 -3.35 4.70
N GLY A 260 -17.81 -3.35 5.99
CA GLY A 260 -17.55 -2.20 6.87
C GLY A 260 -16.06 -2.05 7.18
N THR A 261 -15.40 -3.15 7.54
CA THR A 261 -13.97 -3.20 7.87
C THR A 261 -13.34 -4.45 7.28
N LEU A 262 -12.14 -4.29 6.71
CA LEU A 262 -11.24 -5.37 6.32
C LEU A 262 -9.98 -5.27 7.18
N ASN A 263 -9.75 -6.26 8.05
CA ASN A 263 -8.55 -6.35 8.87
C ASN A 263 -7.58 -7.35 8.23
N ALA A 264 -6.33 -6.95 8.05
CA ALA A 264 -5.25 -7.81 7.57
C ALA A 264 -4.06 -7.70 8.54
N ASP A 265 -3.61 -8.83 9.08
CA ASP A 265 -2.52 -8.86 10.07
C ASP A 265 -1.12 -8.78 9.44
N ASN A 266 -1.02 -8.94 8.12
CA ASN A 266 0.25 -8.95 7.40
C ASN A 266 0.12 -8.12 6.11
N THR A 267 0.44 -8.69 4.95
CA THR A 267 0.56 -7.95 3.70
C THR A 267 -0.70 -8.01 2.84
N VAL A 268 -1.11 -6.87 2.29
CA VAL A 268 -2.00 -6.79 1.12
C VAL A 268 -1.12 -6.68 -0.12
N THR A 269 -1.23 -7.64 -1.05
CA THR A 269 -0.43 -7.68 -2.29
C THR A 269 -1.28 -7.30 -3.51
N GLY A 270 -0.65 -6.74 -4.55
CA GLY A 270 -1.32 -6.28 -5.78
C GLY A 270 -1.56 -4.77 -5.79
N THR A 271 -2.61 -4.32 -6.47
CA THR A 271 -2.99 -2.90 -6.54
C THR A 271 -4.15 -2.61 -5.60
N LEU A 272 -3.96 -1.65 -4.71
CA LEU A 272 -5.00 -1.09 -3.85
C LEU A 272 -5.39 0.29 -4.38
N ASP A 273 -6.65 0.44 -4.77
CA ASP A 273 -7.21 1.74 -5.15
C ASP A 273 -7.81 2.41 -3.91
N VAL A 274 -7.13 3.46 -3.43
CA VAL A 274 -7.55 4.23 -2.25
C VAL A 274 -8.39 5.42 -2.73
N THR A 275 -9.71 5.24 -2.73
CA THR A 275 -10.66 6.25 -3.22
C THR A 275 -11.12 7.25 -2.15
N GLY A 276 -10.73 7.03 -0.89
CA GLY A 276 -11.00 7.97 0.19
C GLY A 276 -10.30 9.29 -0.09
N LEU A 277 -11.06 10.36 -0.27
CA LEU A 277 -10.52 11.68 -0.58
C LEU A 277 -10.14 12.44 0.68
N ALA A 278 -8.93 13.01 0.69
CA ALA A 278 -8.45 13.92 1.71
C ALA A 278 -7.83 15.17 1.10
N VAL A 279 -7.81 16.24 1.89
CA VAL A 279 -7.24 17.53 1.51
C VAL A 279 -6.02 17.79 2.38
N GLU A 280 -4.88 18.07 1.76
CA GLU A 280 -3.64 18.42 2.45
C GLU A 280 -3.88 19.58 3.44
N GLY A 281 -3.35 19.44 4.67
CA GLY A 281 -3.53 20.39 5.77
C GLY A 281 -4.85 20.28 6.53
N SER A 282 -5.80 19.47 6.07
CA SER A 282 -7.05 19.24 6.82
C SER A 282 -6.86 18.26 7.98
N PRO A 283 -7.66 18.35 9.05
CA PRO A 283 -7.53 17.46 10.19
C PRO A 283 -7.80 15.99 9.83
N CYS A 284 -7.12 15.08 10.51
CA CYS A 284 -7.28 13.65 10.37
C CYS A 284 -7.31 12.97 11.75
N SER A 285 -7.95 11.80 11.84
CA SER A 285 -8.34 11.24 13.14
C SER A 285 -7.29 10.32 13.78
N HIS A 286 -6.41 9.68 12.99
CA HIS A 286 -5.46 8.67 13.49
C HIS A 286 -4.18 8.65 12.66
N LEU A 287 -3.03 8.48 13.31
CA LEU A 287 -1.73 8.34 12.65
C LEU A 287 -1.72 7.15 11.69
N GLY A 288 -1.15 7.35 10.49
CA GLY A 288 -0.95 6.29 9.50
C GLY A 288 -2.15 5.99 8.61
N LEU A 289 -3.25 6.75 8.74
CA LEU A 289 -4.32 6.70 7.73
C LEU A 289 -3.76 7.12 6.37
N ILE A 290 -4.18 6.41 5.32
CA ILE A 290 -3.87 6.72 3.93
C ILE A 290 -5.13 7.14 3.19
N ALA A 291 -4.99 8.12 2.30
CA ALA A 291 -6.06 8.65 1.47
C ALA A 291 -5.48 9.13 0.13
N ALA A 292 -6.32 9.41 -0.85
CA ALA A 292 -5.92 10.10 -2.09
C ALA A 292 -6.37 11.56 -2.05
N ASN A 293 -5.66 12.44 -2.76
CA ASN A 293 -6.17 13.76 -3.09
C ASN A 293 -7.04 13.70 -4.38
N VAL A 294 -7.59 14.85 -4.79
CA VAL A 294 -8.42 14.95 -6.02
C VAL A 294 -7.69 14.58 -7.31
N ASP A 295 -6.36 14.62 -7.31
CA ASP A 295 -5.51 14.23 -8.45
C ASP A 295 -5.08 12.75 -8.38
N GLY A 296 -5.56 11.99 -7.40
CA GLY A 296 -5.17 10.59 -7.18
C GLY A 296 -3.80 10.40 -6.51
N LYS A 297 -3.19 11.44 -5.93
CA LYS A 297 -1.92 11.34 -5.20
C LYS A 297 -2.14 10.88 -3.77
N LEU A 298 -1.27 10.01 -3.28
CA LEU A 298 -1.34 9.46 -1.93
C LEU A 298 -1.00 10.52 -0.86
N LEU A 299 -1.85 10.58 0.17
CA LEU A 299 -1.68 11.36 1.39
C LEU A 299 -1.58 10.41 2.59
N SER A 300 -0.84 10.82 3.61
CA SER A 300 -0.71 10.13 4.91
C SER A 300 -1.06 11.07 6.05
N CYS A 301 -1.82 10.59 7.03
CA CYS A 301 -2.15 11.33 8.23
C CYS A 301 -1.03 11.22 9.27
N ASN A 302 -0.52 12.36 9.76
CA ASN A 302 0.50 12.40 10.82
C ASN A 302 -0.07 12.29 12.25
N GLY A 303 -1.37 11.95 12.37
CA GLY A 303 -2.12 11.92 13.63
C GLY A 303 -2.85 13.22 13.96
N THR A 304 -2.63 14.30 13.19
CA THR A 304 -3.35 15.57 13.36
C THR A 304 -3.85 16.14 12.04
N VAL A 305 -3.04 16.13 10.98
CA VAL A 305 -3.40 16.63 9.65
C VAL A 305 -2.93 15.70 8.53
N TRP A 306 -3.62 15.78 7.39
CA TRP A 306 -3.21 15.12 6.16
C TRP A 306 -1.99 15.80 5.54
N GLY A 307 -0.92 15.04 5.33
CA GLY A 307 0.28 15.46 4.60
C GLY A 307 0.53 14.58 3.38
N LYS A 308 1.49 14.98 2.55
CA LYS A 308 1.97 14.13 1.46
C LYS A 308 2.53 12.84 2.03
N ALA A 309 2.29 11.72 1.34
CA ALA A 309 2.87 10.42 1.71
C ALA A 309 4.37 10.33 1.33
N THR A 310 5.17 11.33 1.71
CA THR A 310 6.60 11.43 1.43
C THR A 310 7.33 11.98 2.66
N ASP A 311 7.97 11.10 3.42
CA ASP A 311 9.04 11.47 4.35
C ASP A 311 10.39 11.03 3.77
N MET A 312 10.82 11.66 2.68
CA MET A 312 12.25 11.94 2.54
C MET A 312 12.38 13.46 2.71
N PRO A 313 13.12 13.95 3.73
CA PRO A 313 13.39 15.38 3.82
C PRO A 313 14.00 15.84 2.51
N SER A 314 13.54 16.98 2.00
CA SER A 314 14.06 17.48 0.74
C SER A 314 15.52 17.85 0.97
N ALA A 315 16.44 17.21 0.24
CA ALA A 315 17.85 17.58 0.29
C ALA A 315 18.01 18.91 -0.44
N HIS A 316 18.33 19.96 0.32
CA HIS A 316 18.62 21.28 -0.22
C HIS A 316 20.13 21.53 -0.17
N ARG A 317 20.71 21.95 -1.30
CA ARG A 317 22.13 22.31 -1.41
C ARG A 317 22.29 23.80 -1.63
N GLU A 318 22.94 24.45 -0.68
CA GLU A 318 23.41 25.83 -0.83
C GLU A 318 24.86 25.82 -1.33
N VAL A 319 25.15 26.58 -2.40
CA VAL A 319 26.48 26.61 -3.03
C VAL A 319 27.06 28.02 -2.99
N PHE A 320 28.16 28.16 -2.25
CA PHE A 320 28.91 29.39 -2.10
C PHE A 320 30.20 29.32 -2.93
N THR A 321 30.24 30.12 -3.99
CA THR A 321 31.44 30.38 -4.78
C THR A 321 31.81 31.84 -4.64
N SER A 322 33.03 32.21 -4.99
CA SER A 322 33.47 33.61 -4.92
C SER A 322 32.66 34.59 -5.78
N ALA A 323 31.96 34.09 -6.81
CA ALA A 323 31.06 34.89 -7.63
C ALA A 323 29.69 35.13 -6.96
N ARG A 324 29.22 34.18 -6.14
CA ARG A 324 27.93 34.27 -5.42
C ARG A 324 28.07 34.81 -4.00
N CYS A 325 29.26 34.67 -3.43
CA CYS A 325 29.62 35.02 -2.07
C CYS A 325 30.91 35.86 -2.14
N PRO A 326 30.81 37.20 -2.25
CA PRO A 326 31.96 38.06 -2.03
C PRO A 326 32.44 37.86 -0.59
N SER A 327 33.51 37.09 -0.44
CA SER A 327 33.99 36.54 0.83
C SER A 327 34.48 37.63 1.79
N PRO A 328 34.01 37.66 3.07
CA PRO A 328 33.03 36.75 3.68
C PRO A 328 31.57 37.12 3.36
N CYS A 329 30.68 36.12 3.25
CA CYS A 329 29.23 36.32 3.20
C CYS A 329 28.53 35.62 4.38
N GLN A 330 27.23 35.86 4.55
CA GLN A 330 26.43 35.32 5.66
C GLN A 330 25.35 34.36 5.14
N TRP A 331 25.09 33.29 5.89
CA TRP A 331 23.98 32.37 5.65
C TRP A 331 23.26 32.06 6.95
N THR A 332 21.94 32.20 6.97
CA THR A 332 21.11 31.89 8.14
C THR A 332 20.54 30.50 8.04
N VAL A 333 20.72 29.69 9.07
CA VAL A 333 20.25 28.31 9.14
C VAL A 333 18.70 28.31 9.13
N PRO A 334 18.06 27.63 8.16
CA PRO A 334 16.60 27.56 8.08
C PRO A 334 15.95 26.93 9.32
N ASN A 335 14.70 27.31 9.59
CA ASN A 335 13.93 26.70 10.68
C ASN A 335 13.77 25.19 10.47
N GLY A 336 13.99 24.41 11.53
CA GLY A 336 13.89 22.94 11.50
C GLY A 336 15.20 22.22 11.16
N VAL A 337 16.21 22.91 10.62
CA VAL A 337 17.53 22.34 10.36
C VAL A 337 18.33 22.22 11.66
N LYS A 338 18.81 21.00 11.95
CA LYS A 338 19.63 20.70 13.13
C LYS A 338 21.05 20.24 12.78
N SER A 339 21.28 19.89 11.53
CA SER A 339 22.58 19.47 11.04
C SER A 339 22.68 19.70 9.53
N ALA A 340 23.92 19.78 9.04
CA ALA A 340 24.24 19.80 7.63
C ALA A 340 25.43 18.88 7.33
N LEU A 341 25.51 18.40 6.09
CA LEU A 341 26.76 17.90 5.54
C LEU A 341 27.43 19.04 4.78
N VAL A 342 28.58 19.50 5.27
CA VAL A 342 29.31 20.61 4.66
C VAL A 342 30.46 20.05 3.85
N THR A 343 30.51 20.43 2.57
CA THR A 343 31.56 20.05 1.64
C THR A 343 32.32 21.29 1.19
N MET A 344 33.63 21.34 1.39
CA MET A 344 34.42 22.53 1.02
C MET A 344 35.78 22.21 0.41
N ALA A 345 36.33 23.17 -0.32
CA ALA A 345 37.68 23.17 -0.85
C ALA A 345 38.31 24.56 -0.70
N GLY A 346 39.59 24.62 -0.32
CA GLY A 346 40.37 25.87 -0.26
C GLY A 346 40.73 26.39 -1.65
N GLY A 347 41.20 27.63 -1.76
CA GLY A 347 41.67 28.18 -3.04
C GLY A 347 42.95 27.46 -3.51
N GLY A 348 43.10 27.20 -4.80
CA GLY A 348 44.32 26.58 -5.34
C GLY A 348 45.50 27.54 -5.35
N GLY A 349 46.74 27.05 -5.24
CA GLY A 349 47.94 27.86 -5.41
C GLY A 349 48.19 28.22 -6.87
N SER A 350 48.96 29.27 -7.15
CA SER A 350 49.40 29.59 -8.51
C SER A 350 50.54 28.70 -8.97
N GLY A 351 50.74 28.66 -10.30
CA GLY A 351 51.97 28.14 -10.88
C GLY A 351 53.22 28.94 -10.49
N LEU A 352 54.37 28.37 -10.78
CA LEU A 352 55.69 28.95 -10.55
C LEU A 352 55.85 30.17 -11.45
N GLY A 353 56.43 31.23 -10.87
CA GLY A 353 56.55 32.55 -11.48
C GLY A 353 57.48 32.64 -12.68
N TRP A 354 57.80 33.87 -13.05
CA TRP A 354 58.49 34.23 -14.28
C TRP A 354 59.95 33.73 -14.39
N ARG A 355 60.27 33.12 -15.54
CA ARG A 355 61.60 32.69 -16.04
C ARG A 355 62.37 31.68 -15.18
N PHE A 356 62.15 30.41 -15.51
CA PHE A 356 62.98 29.30 -15.09
C PHE A 356 63.58 28.62 -16.31
N ALA A 357 64.89 28.44 -16.30
CA ALA A 357 65.58 27.89 -17.45
C ALA A 357 65.56 26.35 -17.46
N ASN A 358 65.50 25.70 -16.29
CA ASN A 358 65.51 24.25 -16.15
C ASN A 358 64.39 23.65 -15.26
N GLN A 359 63.44 24.42 -14.74
CA GLN A 359 62.34 23.86 -13.94
C GLN A 359 60.98 24.52 -14.21
N TYR A 360 59.89 23.79 -13.97
CA TYR A 360 58.58 24.40 -13.78
C TYR A 360 57.85 23.71 -12.64
N GLY A 361 56.96 24.46 -12.01
CA GLY A 361 55.98 23.91 -11.08
C GLY A 361 54.61 24.50 -11.39
N THR A 362 53.61 23.66 -11.53
CA THR A 362 52.21 24.11 -11.53
C THR A 362 51.72 24.24 -10.09
N GLY A 363 50.62 24.97 -9.89
CA GLY A 363 50.07 25.18 -8.56
C GLY A 363 49.56 23.88 -7.94
N SER A 364 49.72 23.76 -6.62
CA SER A 364 49.05 22.71 -5.85
C SER A 364 47.58 23.08 -5.66
N SER A 365 46.70 22.08 -5.49
CA SER A 365 45.31 22.38 -5.18
C SER A 365 45.19 22.83 -3.72
N GLY A 366 44.11 23.53 -3.40
CA GLY A 366 43.67 23.70 -2.01
C GLY A 366 43.36 22.37 -1.35
N GLY A 367 43.04 22.44 -0.06
CA GLY A 367 42.44 21.35 0.69
C GLY A 367 41.39 20.66 -0.15
N PHE A 368 41.60 19.37 -0.36
CA PHE A 368 40.72 18.50 -1.12
C PHE A 368 39.40 18.32 -0.39
N VAL A 369 38.35 18.18 -1.18
CA VAL A 369 36.97 17.96 -0.78
C VAL A 369 36.87 17.07 0.44
N PHE A 370 36.53 17.68 1.57
CA PHE A 370 36.09 16.95 2.75
C PHE A 370 34.62 17.28 3.00
N SER A 371 33.85 16.23 3.27
CA SER A 371 32.45 16.35 3.64
C SER A 371 32.35 16.00 5.11
N ALA A 372 32.06 16.98 5.96
CA ALA A 372 31.93 16.78 7.40
C ALA A 372 30.51 17.11 7.87
N PRO A 373 29.91 16.27 8.73
CA PRO A 373 28.67 16.62 9.37
C PRO A 373 28.92 17.74 10.39
N VAL A 374 28.04 18.73 10.41
CA VAL A 374 28.08 19.87 11.34
C VAL A 374 26.72 19.96 12.03
N ASN A 375 26.74 20.10 13.36
CA ASN A 375 25.53 20.41 14.12
C ASN A 375 25.21 21.90 13.97
N LEU A 376 23.96 22.20 13.67
CA LEU A 376 23.48 23.55 13.42
C LEU A 376 22.33 23.92 14.36
N VAL A 377 22.22 25.20 14.68
CA VAL A 377 21.12 25.78 15.44
C VAL A 377 20.21 26.55 14.49
N ALA A 378 18.97 26.12 14.36
CA ALA A 378 17.96 26.81 13.55
C ALA A 378 17.90 28.31 13.90
N GLY A 379 17.97 29.17 12.88
CA GLY A 379 17.97 30.63 13.01
C GLY A 379 19.35 31.26 13.31
N GLU A 380 20.40 30.48 13.56
CA GLU A 380 21.74 31.05 13.69
C GLU A 380 22.27 31.56 12.35
N THR A 381 23.15 32.55 12.38
CA THR A 381 23.82 33.07 11.19
C THR A 381 25.28 32.66 11.18
N LEU A 382 25.67 31.95 10.12
CA LEU A 382 27.02 31.48 9.86
C LEU A 382 27.71 32.41 8.87
N THR A 383 28.99 32.68 9.12
CA THR A 383 29.85 33.38 8.17
C THR A 383 30.56 32.37 7.27
N ILE A 384 30.44 32.55 5.96
CA ILE A 384 31.05 31.71 4.93
C ILE A 384 32.21 32.48 4.31
N VAL A 385 33.39 31.87 4.32
CA VAL A 385 34.58 32.36 3.62
C VAL A 385 34.87 31.41 2.46
N VAL A 386 34.89 31.93 1.24
CA VAL A 386 35.35 31.16 0.07
C VAL A 386 36.80 31.53 -0.23
N GLY A 387 37.68 30.53 -0.23
CA GLY A 387 39.09 30.68 -0.48
C GLY A 387 39.38 31.21 -1.89
N LYS A 388 40.24 32.21 -2.00
CA LYS A 388 40.70 32.77 -3.28
C LYS A 388 41.86 31.97 -3.83
N GLY A 389 41.86 31.77 -5.15
CA GLY A 389 43.00 31.19 -5.84
C GLY A 389 44.23 32.10 -5.73
N GLY A 390 45.40 31.48 -5.68
CA GLY A 390 46.68 32.17 -5.65
C GLY A 390 46.87 33.04 -6.89
N THR A 391 47.35 34.27 -6.68
CA THR A 391 47.62 35.22 -7.75
C THR A 391 48.74 34.73 -8.65
N ALA A 392 48.60 34.89 -9.96
CA ALA A 392 49.67 34.57 -10.91
C ALA A 392 50.15 35.84 -11.62
N TYR A 393 51.45 35.92 -11.82
CA TYR A 393 52.09 37.04 -12.50
C TYR A 393 52.74 36.53 -13.77
N GLN A 394 52.25 37.05 -14.89
CA GLN A 394 52.70 36.63 -16.21
C GLN A 394 53.78 37.56 -16.77
N PRO A 395 54.71 37.04 -17.58
CA PRO A 395 55.57 37.84 -18.44
C PRO A 395 54.84 39.01 -19.11
N ARG A 396 55.43 40.21 -19.11
CA ARG A 396 54.88 41.35 -19.84
C ARG A 396 55.58 41.53 -21.18
N VAL A 397 54.82 41.66 -22.25
CA VAL A 397 55.36 42.06 -23.57
C VAL A 397 55.76 43.54 -23.51
N THR A 398 57.00 43.84 -23.86
CA THR A 398 57.49 45.23 -24.00
C THR A 398 57.16 45.81 -25.37
N ALA A 399 57.25 47.13 -25.50
CA ALA A 399 57.17 47.79 -26.80
C ALA A 399 58.43 47.63 -27.67
N THR A 400 59.45 46.94 -27.18
CA THR A 400 60.74 46.78 -27.87
C THR A 400 60.67 45.63 -28.88
N PRO A 401 60.70 45.89 -30.19
CA PRO A 401 60.68 44.85 -31.20
C PRO A 401 62.04 44.14 -31.30
N VAL A 402 62.00 42.86 -31.66
CA VAL A 402 63.21 42.08 -31.97
C VAL A 402 63.54 42.28 -33.45
N PRO A 403 64.75 42.78 -33.80
CA PRO A 403 65.11 43.08 -35.19
C PRO A 403 64.88 41.91 -36.14
N ASN A 404 64.28 42.17 -37.31
CA ASN A 404 64.03 41.20 -38.38
C ASN A 404 63.08 40.03 -38.01
N THR A 405 62.32 40.14 -36.93
CA THR A 405 61.31 39.13 -36.56
C THR A 405 59.99 39.82 -36.17
N PRO A 406 58.84 39.11 -36.21
CA PRO A 406 57.57 39.67 -35.76
C PRO A 406 57.40 39.66 -34.23
N TYR A 407 58.47 39.38 -33.46
CA TYR A 407 58.41 39.17 -32.01
C TYR A 407 58.85 40.41 -31.23
N PHE A 408 58.41 40.48 -29.97
CA PHE A 408 58.76 41.52 -29.01
C PHE A 408 59.51 40.93 -27.83
N VAL A 409 60.28 41.77 -27.14
CA VAL A 409 60.98 41.40 -25.92
C VAL A 409 59.99 41.30 -24.77
N TYR A 410 60.12 40.27 -23.92
CA TYR A 410 59.37 40.09 -22.69
C TYR A 410 60.19 40.56 -21.48
N GLU A 411 59.54 41.24 -20.55
CA GLU A 411 60.11 41.68 -19.27
C GLU A 411 59.43 41.04 -18.06
N ALA A 412 60.05 41.19 -16.90
CA ALA A 412 59.52 40.69 -15.64
C ALA A 412 58.17 41.35 -15.29
N PRO A 413 57.22 40.58 -14.73
CA PRO A 413 55.99 41.16 -14.22
C PRO A 413 56.25 42.18 -13.11
N LEU A 414 55.40 43.21 -13.03
CA LEU A 414 55.43 44.17 -11.92
C LEU A 414 54.86 43.50 -10.66
N GLY A 415 55.58 43.58 -9.53
CA GLY A 415 55.10 43.13 -8.23
C GLY A 415 55.34 41.65 -7.90
N ASP A 416 56.08 40.93 -8.73
CA ASP A 416 56.50 39.55 -8.48
C ASP A 416 58.02 39.45 -8.36
N ASP A 417 58.48 38.58 -7.46
CA ASP A 417 59.91 38.25 -7.31
C ASP A 417 60.34 37.12 -8.26
N GLY A 418 59.38 36.38 -8.82
CA GLY A 418 59.61 35.27 -9.74
C GLY A 418 60.13 33.99 -9.06
N LEU A 419 60.19 33.93 -7.73
CA LEU A 419 60.88 32.85 -7.01
C LEU A 419 59.94 31.72 -6.58
N SER A 420 58.65 32.01 -6.39
CA SER A 420 57.64 31.00 -6.04
C SER A 420 56.25 31.41 -6.52
N GLY A 421 55.37 30.43 -6.67
CA GLY A 421 53.94 30.68 -6.83
C GLY A 421 53.34 31.30 -5.56
N TYR A 422 52.17 31.89 -5.70
CA TYR A 422 51.41 32.45 -4.59
C TYR A 422 50.41 31.43 -4.06
N PRO A 423 50.26 31.32 -2.75
CA PRO A 423 49.29 30.42 -2.15
C PRO A 423 47.86 30.88 -2.39
N GLY A 424 46.93 29.94 -2.42
CA GLY A 424 45.51 30.23 -2.26
C GLY A 424 45.17 30.57 -0.80
N SER A 425 44.01 31.18 -0.59
CA SER A 425 43.47 31.46 0.75
C SER A 425 42.52 30.33 1.21
N PRO A 426 42.29 30.17 2.52
CA PRO A 426 41.42 29.13 3.06
C PRO A 426 39.94 29.39 2.77
N SER A 427 39.16 28.32 2.70
CA SER A 427 37.69 28.34 2.80
C SER A 427 37.27 27.97 4.21
N GLN A 428 36.33 28.72 4.80
CA GLN A 428 35.93 28.56 6.20
C GLN A 428 34.42 28.62 6.37
N LEU A 429 33.92 27.86 7.36
CA LEU A 429 32.59 27.97 7.91
C LEU A 429 32.72 28.39 9.37
N ILE A 430 32.17 29.55 9.73
CA ILE A 430 32.34 30.15 11.06
C ILE A 430 30.97 30.34 11.70
N SER A 431 30.76 29.80 12.89
CA SER A 431 29.56 30.09 13.68
C SER A 431 29.82 31.25 14.63
N SER A 432 28.91 32.23 14.60
CA SER A 432 28.90 33.35 15.53
C SER A 432 28.64 32.94 16.98
N ASN A 433 28.10 31.73 17.20
CA ASN A 433 27.69 31.22 18.50
C ASN A 433 28.61 30.12 19.06
N SER A 434 29.61 29.68 18.29
CA SER A 434 30.51 28.61 18.73
C SER A 434 31.66 29.15 19.58
N GLN A 435 31.90 28.50 20.72
CA GLN A 435 33.15 28.64 21.50
C GLN A 435 34.22 27.62 21.10
N GLU A 436 33.95 26.78 20.11
CA GLU A 436 34.91 25.79 19.61
C GLU A 436 35.85 26.41 18.58
N GLY A 437 37.15 26.11 18.70
CA GLY A 437 38.20 26.55 17.79
C GLY A 437 38.74 27.98 18.02
N THR A 438 39.74 28.36 17.22
CA THR A 438 40.31 29.71 17.21
C THR A 438 39.34 30.65 16.48
N ASN A 439 38.52 31.41 17.22
CA ASN A 439 37.54 32.37 16.68
C ASN A 439 36.24 31.78 16.08
N GLY A 440 35.75 30.63 16.57
CA GLY A 440 34.43 30.10 16.18
C GLY A 440 34.38 29.42 14.80
N VAL A 441 35.54 29.11 14.22
CA VAL A 441 35.66 28.36 12.96
C VAL A 441 35.21 26.92 13.20
N LEU A 442 34.09 26.53 12.58
CA LEU A 442 33.54 25.18 12.64
C LEU A 442 34.29 24.22 11.72
N LEU A 443 34.60 24.67 10.50
CA LEU A 443 35.31 23.92 9.47
C LEU A 443 36.22 24.83 8.67
N GLU A 444 37.39 24.32 8.29
CA GLU A 444 38.37 25.03 7.47
C GLU A 444 39.05 24.07 6.49
N CYS A 445 39.22 24.54 5.26
CA CYS A 445 40.07 23.96 4.23
C CYS A 445 41.11 24.99 3.80
N ASP A 446 42.38 24.67 3.99
CA ASP A 446 43.46 25.58 3.67
C ASP A 446 43.68 25.70 2.17
N GLY A 447 44.21 26.84 1.76
CA GLY A 447 44.61 27.06 0.38
C GLY A 447 45.76 26.14 -0.03
N GLY A 448 45.93 25.97 -1.34
CA GLY A 448 47.06 25.25 -1.90
C GLY A 448 48.27 26.15 -1.83
N SER A 449 49.42 25.62 -1.42
CA SER A 449 50.65 26.40 -1.51
C SER A 449 50.98 26.64 -2.97
N GLY A 450 51.56 27.82 -3.24
CA GLY A 450 52.08 28.12 -4.56
C GLY A 450 53.14 27.09 -4.97
N ALA A 451 53.40 26.98 -6.26
CA ALA A 451 54.52 26.16 -6.71
C ALA A 451 55.84 26.65 -6.09
N THR A 452 56.65 25.75 -5.54
CA THR A 452 57.92 26.12 -4.91
C THR A 452 59.10 25.54 -5.67
N ALA A 453 60.16 26.34 -5.81
CA ALA A 453 61.46 25.92 -6.30
C ALA A 453 62.24 25.23 -5.17
N GLY A 454 63.01 24.19 -5.47
CA GLY A 454 63.80 23.39 -4.52
C GLY A 454 65.14 24.01 -4.09
N GLY A 455 65.31 25.32 -4.28
CA GLY A 455 66.54 26.05 -3.96
C GLY A 455 67.22 26.66 -5.19
N PHE A 456 68.15 27.57 -4.92
CA PHE A 456 68.79 28.41 -5.93
C PHE A 456 70.29 28.52 -5.65
N ASP A 457 71.13 28.23 -6.65
CA ASP A 457 72.56 28.54 -6.58
C ASP A 457 72.85 29.79 -7.40
N ASP A 458 73.57 30.74 -6.80
CA ASP A 458 74.14 31.89 -7.50
C ASP A 458 75.32 31.43 -8.38
N PRO A 459 75.25 31.56 -9.71
CA PRO A 459 76.36 31.21 -10.60
C PRO A 459 77.51 32.24 -10.58
N SER A 460 77.57 33.16 -9.62
CA SER A 460 78.66 34.16 -9.46
C SER A 460 80.08 33.57 -9.27
N GLY A 461 80.25 32.25 -9.32
CA GLY A 461 81.52 31.57 -9.58
C GLY A 461 82.11 31.76 -10.99
N GLY A 462 81.63 32.72 -11.80
CA GLY A 462 82.32 33.28 -12.96
C GLY A 462 82.01 32.63 -14.32
N GLY A 463 81.15 33.28 -15.12
CA GLY A 463 81.17 33.14 -16.59
C GLY A 463 79.85 33.07 -17.37
N GLY A 464 78.68 33.03 -16.71
CA GLY A 464 77.37 32.93 -17.40
C GLY A 464 76.67 34.27 -17.57
N VAL A 465 76.11 34.53 -18.76
CA VAL A 465 75.48 35.79 -19.20
C VAL A 465 74.41 36.32 -18.22
N PRO A 466 74.47 37.60 -17.78
CA PRO A 466 73.41 38.26 -17.03
C PRO A 466 72.24 38.66 -17.94
N VAL A 467 70.99 38.48 -17.51
CA VAL A 467 69.79 38.75 -18.35
C VAL A 467 68.63 39.30 -17.51
N PRO A 468 67.82 40.28 -18.02
CA PRO A 468 67.08 41.24 -17.18
C PRO A 468 65.81 40.71 -16.48
N GLY A 469 65.64 41.15 -15.22
CA GLY A 469 64.59 40.87 -14.22
C GLY A 469 65.15 41.15 -12.80
N PRO A 470 64.36 41.29 -11.72
CA PRO A 470 64.89 41.76 -10.43
C PRO A 470 65.86 40.80 -9.73
N GLN A 471 65.92 39.53 -10.14
CA GLN A 471 67.00 38.60 -9.75
C GLN A 471 67.56 37.94 -11.02
N SER A 472 68.89 37.79 -11.07
CA SER A 472 69.62 37.13 -12.16
C SER A 472 69.08 35.72 -12.35
N SER A 473 68.83 35.31 -13.60
CA SER A 473 68.33 33.98 -14.00
C SER A 473 68.72 32.86 -13.04
N VAL A 474 67.73 32.32 -12.35
CA VAL A 474 67.98 31.37 -11.27
C VAL A 474 67.91 29.95 -11.79
N TRP A 475 68.98 29.20 -11.56
CA TRP A 475 69.04 27.77 -11.82
C TRP A 475 68.76 27.03 -10.51
N GLU A 476 67.90 26.03 -10.58
CA GLU A 476 67.81 25.05 -9.49
C GLU A 476 68.93 24.05 -9.66
N PHE A 477 69.75 23.87 -8.63
CA PHE A 477 70.83 22.90 -8.55
C PHE A 477 70.67 22.06 -7.27
N SER A 478 71.38 20.95 -7.19
CA SER A 478 71.13 19.88 -6.22
C SER A 478 71.66 20.09 -4.79
N GLY A 479 72.07 21.30 -4.37
CA GLY A 479 72.72 21.42 -3.05
C GLY A 479 72.91 22.81 -2.45
N TYR A 480 72.01 23.14 -1.52
CA TYR A 480 72.03 24.21 -0.52
C TYR A 480 71.76 25.64 -1.03
N PRO A 481 70.58 26.21 -0.71
CA PRO A 481 70.19 27.52 -1.22
C PRO A 481 71.11 28.63 -0.70
N THR A 482 71.63 29.45 -1.62
CA THR A 482 72.31 30.72 -1.29
C THR A 482 71.33 31.89 -1.20
N HIS A 483 70.11 31.73 -1.73
CA HIS A 483 69.02 32.68 -1.64
C HIS A 483 67.88 32.17 -0.75
N PRO A 484 67.32 33.01 0.15
CA PRO A 484 66.11 32.64 0.89
C PRO A 484 64.96 32.50 -0.10
N THR A 485 64.55 31.26 -0.36
CA THR A 485 63.33 30.98 -1.11
C THR A 485 62.16 31.65 -0.38
N PRO A 486 61.36 32.50 -1.03
CA PRO A 486 60.15 33.01 -0.41
C PRO A 486 59.23 31.83 -0.14
N ASP A 487 59.16 31.43 1.12
CA ASP A 487 58.24 30.40 1.59
C ASP A 487 56.85 31.04 1.72
N ARG A 488 56.17 31.16 0.58
CA ARG A 488 54.81 31.66 0.50
C ARG A 488 53.87 30.50 0.84
N MET A 489 53.75 30.23 2.12
CA MET A 489 52.87 29.20 2.66
C MET A 489 51.40 29.63 2.55
N ALA A 490 50.50 28.68 2.31
CA ALA A 490 49.08 28.91 2.48
C ALA A 490 48.75 29.40 3.89
N ALA A 491 47.73 30.26 4.00
CA ALA A 491 47.25 30.69 5.30
C ALA A 491 46.33 29.62 5.90
N GLY A 492 46.50 29.36 7.20
CA GLY A 492 45.65 28.42 7.96
C GLY A 492 46.46 27.57 8.94
N PRO A 493 45.80 26.97 9.94
CA PRO A 493 46.43 26.11 10.94
C PRO A 493 46.83 24.72 10.41
N TYR A 494 46.34 24.32 9.24
CA TYR A 494 46.64 23.05 8.59
C TYR A 494 47.53 23.22 7.35
N ALA A 495 48.01 24.44 7.10
CA ALA A 495 48.71 24.80 5.90
C ALA A 495 50.12 24.20 5.93
N ARG A 496 50.54 23.69 4.78
CA ARG A 496 51.87 23.10 4.60
C ARG A 496 52.76 24.13 3.91
N SER A 497 53.98 24.31 4.42
CA SER A 497 54.99 25.19 3.78
C SER A 497 55.18 24.86 2.31
N ASN A 498 55.19 23.57 1.97
CA ASN A 498 55.38 23.09 0.61
C ASN A 498 54.41 21.95 0.28
N GLY A 499 53.28 22.26 -0.36
CA GLY A 499 52.37 21.21 -0.84
C GLY A 499 50.93 21.65 -1.07
N PRO A 500 50.03 20.67 -1.31
CA PRO A 500 48.61 20.92 -1.31
C PRO A 500 48.12 21.42 0.05
N GLY A 501 47.00 22.13 0.03
CA GLY A 501 46.26 22.43 1.25
C GLY A 501 45.67 21.16 1.86
N ALA A 502 45.25 21.26 3.11
CA ALA A 502 44.55 20.20 3.85
C ALA A 502 43.30 20.77 4.51
N CYS A 503 42.38 19.91 4.90
CA CYS A 503 41.16 20.30 5.60
C CYS A 503 41.06 19.61 6.96
N GLY A 504 41.05 20.38 8.04
CA GLY A 504 41.04 19.83 9.39
C GLY A 504 42.33 19.11 9.81
N TYR A 505 42.30 18.52 11.00
CA TYR A 505 43.45 17.86 11.62
C TYR A 505 43.81 16.53 10.92
N SER A 506 45.10 16.15 10.95
CA SER A 506 45.62 14.88 10.39
C SER A 506 45.51 14.72 8.86
N ASP A 507 45.62 15.81 8.09
CA ASP A 507 45.63 15.77 6.62
C ASP A 507 44.38 15.17 5.99
N TYR A 508 43.23 15.29 6.67
CA TYR A 508 41.96 14.93 6.06
C TYR A 508 41.67 15.87 4.87
N GLY A 509 41.12 15.34 3.78
CA GLY A 509 40.94 16.14 2.57
C GLY A 509 42.26 16.77 2.07
N LEU A 510 43.35 16.00 1.97
CA LEU A 510 44.60 16.50 1.41
C LEU A 510 44.47 16.74 -0.10
N GLY A 511 44.80 17.95 -0.55
CA GLY A 511 44.85 18.34 -1.96
C GLY A 511 45.82 17.51 -2.81
N ASN A 512 45.82 17.77 -4.11
CA ASN A 512 46.76 17.21 -5.05
C ASN A 512 47.99 18.12 -5.22
N PHE A 513 49.16 17.50 -5.32
CA PHE A 513 50.38 18.21 -5.68
C PHE A 513 50.34 18.71 -7.11
N GLY A 514 50.86 19.91 -7.33
CA GLY A 514 51.12 20.41 -8.68
C GLY A 514 52.15 19.55 -9.40
N ASN A 515 52.00 19.45 -10.72
CA ASN A 515 53.03 18.89 -11.60
C ASN A 515 54.30 19.72 -11.51
N ARG A 516 55.44 19.04 -11.42
CA ARG A 516 56.78 19.64 -11.49
C ARG A 516 57.58 18.91 -12.54
N ALA A 517 58.43 19.61 -13.27
CA ALA A 517 59.49 18.98 -14.02
C ALA A 517 60.78 19.77 -13.89
N TYR A 518 61.88 19.03 -14.06
CA TYR A 518 63.24 19.51 -13.92
C TYR A 518 64.09 18.95 -15.07
N ALA A 519 64.88 19.82 -15.69
CA ALA A 519 65.90 19.45 -16.66
C ALA A 519 67.26 19.35 -15.93
N PRO A 520 67.90 18.17 -15.96
CA PRO A 520 69.15 17.94 -15.21
C PRO A 520 70.35 18.74 -15.73
N ASN A 521 70.27 19.25 -16.96
CA ASN A 521 71.28 20.13 -17.54
C ASN A 521 70.68 21.51 -17.78
N PRO A 522 71.26 22.58 -17.21
CA PRO A 522 70.81 23.96 -17.45
C PRO A 522 70.81 24.35 -18.93
N GLY A 523 71.69 23.77 -19.75
CA GLY A 523 71.70 24.00 -21.20
C GLY A 523 70.53 23.36 -21.97
N THR A 524 69.71 22.51 -21.34
CA THR A 524 68.57 21.86 -21.98
C THR A 524 67.28 22.62 -21.64
N PRO A 525 66.67 23.33 -22.61
CA PRO A 525 65.43 24.05 -22.35
C PRO A 525 64.30 23.07 -22.01
N LEU A 526 63.40 23.49 -21.12
CA LEU A 526 62.15 22.79 -20.85
C LEU A 526 61.33 22.63 -22.14
N ALA A 527 60.63 21.51 -22.27
CA ALA A 527 59.70 21.31 -23.36
C ALA A 527 58.63 22.42 -23.33
N SER A 528 58.38 23.02 -24.50
CA SER A 528 57.26 23.95 -24.64
C SER A 528 55.94 23.19 -24.56
N GLY A 529 54.96 23.77 -23.88
CA GLY A 529 53.67 23.12 -23.67
C GLY A 529 52.85 23.75 -22.56
N ALA A 530 51.59 23.34 -22.45
CA ALA A 530 50.71 23.68 -21.35
C ALA A 530 50.67 22.51 -20.36
N TYR A 531 50.98 22.80 -19.11
CA TYR A 531 51.01 21.85 -18.01
C TYR A 531 49.91 22.20 -17.03
N GLN A 532 48.98 21.26 -16.87
CA GLN A 532 47.83 21.44 -16.01
C GLN A 532 48.23 21.48 -14.54
N GLY A 533 47.68 22.44 -13.80
CA GLY A 533 47.78 22.47 -12.34
C GLY A 533 47.04 21.32 -11.68
N ALA A 534 47.28 21.13 -10.39
CA ALA A 534 46.63 20.07 -9.63
C ALA A 534 45.11 20.26 -9.64
N LEU A 535 44.36 19.20 -9.96
CA LEU A 535 42.90 19.27 -10.05
C LEU A 535 42.21 18.83 -8.77
N THR A 536 41.04 19.42 -8.51
CA THR A 536 40.06 18.88 -7.57
C THR A 536 38.89 18.24 -8.31
N PRO A 537 38.09 17.35 -7.69
CA PRO A 537 36.97 16.65 -8.33
C PRO A 537 35.88 17.59 -8.86
N PHE A 538 35.71 18.76 -8.23
CA PHE A 538 34.73 19.76 -8.63
C PHE A 538 35.31 20.87 -9.51
N GLY A 539 36.63 20.86 -9.75
CA GLY A 539 37.34 21.90 -10.46
C GLY A 539 37.48 23.24 -9.72
N TYR A 540 36.97 23.36 -8.48
CA TYR A 540 37.18 24.48 -7.56
C TYR A 540 38.42 24.24 -6.69
N GLY A 541 39.20 25.26 -6.40
CA GLY A 541 40.44 25.07 -5.62
C GLY A 541 41.56 24.36 -6.38
N SER A 542 41.41 24.12 -7.68
CA SER A 542 42.49 23.57 -8.51
C SER A 542 43.67 24.55 -8.60
N GLY A 543 44.89 24.02 -8.61
CA GLY A 543 46.08 24.82 -8.79
C GLY A 543 46.18 25.44 -10.18
N GLY A 544 46.92 26.54 -10.27
CA GLY A 544 47.17 27.25 -11.52
C GLY A 544 48.01 26.42 -12.49
N SER A 545 47.57 26.34 -13.73
CA SER A 545 48.36 25.75 -14.81
C SER A 545 49.57 26.61 -15.14
N VAL A 546 50.50 26.05 -15.90
CA VAL A 546 51.67 26.77 -16.41
C VAL A 546 51.82 26.49 -17.89
N SER A 547 52.03 27.53 -18.69
CA SER A 547 52.41 27.38 -20.09
C SER A 547 53.84 27.82 -20.33
N ILE A 548 54.60 27.00 -21.04
CA ILE A 548 56.03 27.20 -21.29
C ILE A 548 56.23 27.41 -22.79
N PHE A 549 56.88 28.52 -23.16
CA PHE A 549 57.21 28.83 -24.56
C PHE A 549 58.56 29.53 -24.67
N GLY A 550 59.18 29.37 -25.84
CA GLY A 550 60.32 30.21 -26.21
C GLY A 550 59.91 31.67 -26.36
N CYS A 551 60.70 32.58 -25.81
CA CYS A 551 60.45 34.01 -25.86
C CYS A 551 61.75 34.81 -26.00
N TYR A 552 61.65 36.03 -26.51
CA TYR A 552 62.79 36.94 -26.53
C TYR A 552 62.88 37.68 -25.20
N VAL A 553 64.03 37.58 -24.56
CA VAL A 553 64.32 38.15 -23.24
C VAL A 553 65.17 39.41 -23.32
N SER A 554 65.77 39.62 -24.49
CA SER A 554 66.38 40.84 -25.00
C SER A 554 66.19 40.85 -26.53
N THR A 555 66.63 41.90 -27.21
CA THR A 555 66.57 41.97 -28.69
C THR A 555 67.45 40.95 -29.41
N THR A 556 68.36 40.28 -28.69
CA THR A 556 69.32 39.32 -29.28
C THR A 556 69.29 37.94 -28.63
N GLN A 557 68.57 37.78 -27.53
CA GLN A 557 68.57 36.55 -26.74
C GLN A 557 67.19 35.92 -26.67
N MET A 558 67.11 34.65 -27.03
CA MET A 558 65.98 33.78 -26.74
C MET A 558 66.16 33.11 -25.38
N GLY A 559 65.07 32.97 -24.65
CA GLY A 559 64.98 32.21 -23.41
C GLY A 559 63.64 31.48 -23.32
N THR A 560 63.37 30.93 -22.13
CA THR A 560 62.10 30.25 -21.82
C THR A 560 61.24 31.15 -20.94
N CYS A 561 60.03 31.42 -21.38
CA CYS A 561 59.03 32.14 -20.60
C CYS A 561 58.01 31.15 -20.03
N VAL A 562 57.72 31.35 -18.75
CA VAL A 562 56.73 30.60 -17.99
C VAL A 562 55.54 31.53 -17.76
N PHE A 563 54.37 31.14 -18.24
CA PHE A 563 53.10 31.85 -18.07
C PHE A 563 52.24 31.08 -17.08
N PRO A 564 52.32 31.41 -15.78
CA PRO A 564 51.44 30.81 -14.79
C PRO A 564 50.01 31.36 -14.94
N ASP A 565 49.04 30.48 -14.72
CA ASP A 565 47.65 30.84 -14.50
C ASP A 565 47.39 30.99 -12.99
N TYR A 566 46.35 31.77 -12.68
CA TYR A 566 45.82 31.88 -11.34
C TYR A 566 45.38 30.50 -10.82
N GLY A 567 45.54 30.28 -9.52
CA GLY A 567 44.80 29.22 -8.86
C GLY A 567 43.29 29.46 -9.01
N ARG A 568 42.49 28.40 -8.95
CA ARG A 568 41.04 28.54 -8.94
C ARG A 568 40.54 28.80 -7.53
N ASP A 569 39.54 29.66 -7.41
CA ASP A 569 38.82 29.90 -6.17
C ASP A 569 38.19 28.59 -5.65
N GLY A 570 38.10 28.47 -4.34
CA GLY A 570 37.49 27.35 -3.63
C GLY A 570 35.96 27.35 -3.71
N VAL A 571 35.34 26.52 -2.88
CA VAL A 571 33.88 26.39 -2.77
C VAL A 571 33.48 25.95 -1.37
N VAL A 572 32.31 26.37 -0.92
CA VAL A 572 31.62 25.81 0.25
C VAL A 572 30.23 25.39 -0.20
N MET A 573 29.86 24.13 0.07
CA MET A 573 28.52 23.58 -0.18
C MET A 573 27.93 23.11 1.14
N ILE A 574 26.68 23.47 1.41
CA ILE A 574 25.97 23.08 2.62
C ILE A 574 24.73 22.28 2.20
N ASP A 575 24.74 20.99 2.51
CA ASP A 575 23.63 20.08 2.27
C ASP A 575 22.81 19.93 3.56
N VAL A 576 21.54 20.31 3.51
CA VAL A 576 20.62 20.26 4.65
C VAL A 576 19.37 19.45 4.31
N LEU A 577 18.84 18.78 5.34
CA LEU A 577 17.65 17.95 5.26
C LEU A 577 16.56 18.62 6.11
N TYR A 578 15.50 19.11 5.49
CA TYR A 578 14.32 19.64 6.19
C TYR A 578 13.08 19.70 5.30
#